data_AF-A0A017T0D3-F1
#
_entry.id   AF-A0A017T0D3-F1
#
_cell.length_a   1.000
_cell.length_b   1.000
_cell.length_c   1.000
_cell.angle_alpha   90.00
_cell.angle_beta   90.00
_cell.angle_gamma   90.00
#
_symmetry.space_group_name_H-M   'P 1'
#
loop_
_entity.id
_entity.type
_entity.pdbx_description
1 polymer ?
#
loop_
_entity_poly.entity_id
_entity_poly.type
_entity_poly.pdbx_seq_one_letter_code
_entity_poly.pdbx_strand_id
1 'polypeptide(L)'
;MRAFVTVRKYLDATEAELARAHLDANGIEARVSEPTGFNPMLNLAAGGVRLEVLSLQVEQAEKLLQEVATTHIDLGDAEDDAEPRKGGQTVRCPRCELEYCFHERVGIPRRFGSALSPLVAVVSLPFMLFGPKRWHCRKCEHVWDDPAEGPKKPTRLAPGEPEPVFRISRAARGRGLMLGAVAGFLAGVALDDQPTALLMLVGALFGYFIGGMLRVDYCSGPTCRAPLPGGRKTCTACKGAVVGRVDSAAEHYAAAADFRREMAACHAR
;
A
#
# COMPACT_ATOMS: atom_id res chain seq x y z
N MET A 1 16.62 1.45 -41.01
CA MET A 1 16.06 0.30 -40.27
C MET A 1 15.17 0.86 -39.17
N ARG A 2 13.90 0.42 -39.08
CA ARG A 2 13.00 0.82 -37.99
C ARG A 2 13.32 -0.04 -36.77
N ALA A 3 14.06 0.50 -35.82
CA ALA A 3 14.40 -0.18 -34.57
C ALA A 3 13.41 0.21 -33.47
N PHE A 4 12.86 -0.78 -32.78
CA PHE A 4 12.07 -0.56 -31.58
C PHE A 4 13.01 -0.44 -30.38
N VAL A 5 12.82 0.60 -29.57
CA VAL A 5 13.62 0.90 -28.38
C VAL A 5 12.70 0.93 -27.17
N THR A 6 13.12 0.31 -26.07
CA THR A 6 12.36 0.32 -24.82
C THR A 6 12.37 1.72 -24.20
N VAL A 7 11.18 2.31 -24.01
CA VAL A 7 10.99 3.62 -23.39
C VAL A 7 10.72 3.49 -21.90
N ARG A 8 9.86 2.53 -21.52
CA ARG A 8 9.46 2.34 -20.11
C ARG A 8 9.27 0.87 -19.77
N LYS A 9 9.37 0.58 -18.47
CA LYS A 9 9.10 -0.73 -17.89
C LYS A 9 7.94 -0.61 -16.90
N TYR A 10 6.98 -1.51 -17.00
CA TYR A 10 5.81 -1.58 -16.14
C TYR A 10 5.84 -2.86 -15.30
N LEU A 11 5.17 -2.82 -14.15
CA LEU A 11 5.02 -3.97 -13.27
C LEU A 11 3.93 -4.92 -13.77
N ASP A 12 2.87 -4.37 -14.36
CA ASP A 12 1.72 -5.11 -14.85
C ASP A 12 1.51 -4.91 -16.36
N ALA A 13 1.01 -5.95 -17.02
CA ALA A 13 0.69 -5.92 -18.44
C ALA A 13 -0.45 -4.93 -18.74
N THR A 14 -1.41 -4.81 -17.83
CA THR A 14 -2.53 -3.87 -17.99
C THR A 14 -2.06 -2.43 -18.07
N GLU A 15 -1.15 -2.01 -17.17
CA GLU A 15 -0.58 -0.65 -17.20
C GLU A 15 0.21 -0.40 -18.48
N ALA A 16 0.97 -1.39 -18.95
CA ALA A 16 1.72 -1.28 -20.21
C ALA A 16 0.79 -1.13 -21.42
N GLU A 17 -0.31 -1.88 -21.48
CA GLU A 17 -1.30 -1.78 -22.56
C GLU A 17 -2.10 -0.46 -22.50
N LEU A 18 -2.39 0.07 -21.31
CA LEU A 18 -2.99 1.40 -21.16
C LEU A 18 -2.05 2.49 -21.70
N ALA A 19 -0.76 2.42 -21.36
CA ALA A 19 0.24 3.35 -21.85
C ALA A 19 0.42 3.24 -23.38
N ARG A 20 0.41 2.01 -23.92
CA ARG A 20 0.44 1.76 -25.36
C ARG A 20 -0.78 2.37 -26.05
N ALA A 21 -1.99 2.10 -25.56
CA ALA A 21 -3.21 2.66 -26.13
C ALA A 21 -3.20 4.20 -26.13
N HIS A 22 -2.60 4.81 -25.10
CA HIS A 22 -2.42 6.25 -25.03
C HIS A 22 -1.44 6.78 -26.10
N LEU A 23 -0.32 6.10 -26.34
CA LEU A 23 0.62 6.43 -27.40
C LEU A 23 0.00 6.24 -28.79
N ASP A 24 -0.72 5.14 -29.01
CA ASP A 24 -1.40 4.82 -30.27
C ASP A 24 -2.46 5.89 -30.60
N ALA A 25 -3.21 6.38 -29.60
CA ALA A 25 -4.17 7.47 -29.76
C ALA A 25 -3.53 8.81 -30.17
N ASN A 26 -2.24 9.00 -29.89
CA ASN A 26 -1.45 10.16 -30.30
C ASN A 26 -0.61 9.91 -31.57
N GLY A 27 -0.88 8.81 -32.28
CA GLY A 27 -0.20 8.47 -33.54
C GLY A 27 1.23 7.95 -33.38
N ILE A 28 1.61 7.49 -32.20
CA ILE A 28 2.92 6.88 -31.93
C ILE A 28 2.76 5.36 -31.90
N GLU A 29 3.47 4.67 -32.79
CA GLU A 29 3.40 3.21 -32.89
C GLU A 29 4.20 2.56 -31.74
N ALA A 30 3.49 1.90 -30.82
CA ALA A 30 4.07 1.27 -29.64
C ALA A 30 3.78 -0.24 -29.58
N ARG A 31 4.73 -0.99 -29.01
CA ARG A 31 4.64 -2.45 -28.79
C ARG A 31 4.93 -2.80 -27.34
N VAL A 32 4.13 -3.70 -26.79
CA VAL A 32 4.36 -4.27 -25.45
C VAL A 32 5.05 -5.63 -25.58
N SER A 33 6.09 -5.82 -24.76
CA SER A 33 7.01 -6.96 -24.77
C SER A 33 7.06 -7.55 -23.35
N GLU A 34 6.38 -8.68 -23.16
CA GLU A 34 6.30 -9.36 -21.85
C GLU A 34 7.22 -10.59 -21.83
N PRO A 35 8.16 -10.67 -20.87
CA PRO A 35 9.11 -11.80 -20.81
C PRO A 35 8.45 -13.10 -20.32
N THR A 36 7.39 -13.03 -19.51
CA THR A 36 6.71 -14.21 -18.93
C THR A 36 5.20 -14.04 -18.84
N GLY A 37 4.47 -14.28 -19.93
CA GLY A 37 2.99 -14.13 -19.98
C GLY A 37 2.17 -15.08 -19.10
N PHE A 38 2.79 -16.05 -18.41
CA PHE A 38 2.09 -17.03 -17.57
C PHE A 38 2.12 -16.72 -16.07
N ASN A 39 2.97 -15.81 -15.59
CA ASN A 39 3.03 -15.46 -14.16
C ASN A 39 3.43 -13.99 -13.93
N PRO A 40 2.46 -13.13 -13.59
CA PRO A 40 2.69 -11.71 -13.33
C PRO A 40 3.74 -11.44 -12.23
N MET A 41 3.90 -12.35 -11.26
CA MET A 41 4.90 -12.18 -10.19
C MET A 41 6.34 -12.40 -10.67
N LEU A 42 6.56 -13.15 -11.75
CA LEU A 42 7.89 -13.40 -12.30
C LEU A 42 8.38 -12.28 -13.22
N ASN A 43 7.47 -11.47 -13.75
CA ASN A 43 7.81 -10.32 -14.59
C ASN A 43 8.75 -9.34 -13.87
N LEU A 44 8.61 -9.16 -12.56
CA LEU A 44 9.47 -8.26 -11.79
C LEU A 44 10.93 -8.74 -11.76
N ALA A 45 11.16 -10.05 -11.64
CA ALA A 45 12.49 -10.64 -11.64
C ALA A 45 13.10 -10.67 -13.06
N ALA A 46 12.26 -10.78 -14.09
CA ALA A 46 12.67 -10.80 -15.49
C ALA A 46 12.85 -9.40 -16.12
N GLY A 47 12.74 -8.32 -15.33
CA GLY A 47 13.00 -6.95 -15.80
C GLY A 47 11.77 -6.17 -16.26
N GLY A 48 10.56 -6.63 -15.91
CA GLY A 48 9.27 -5.96 -16.13
C GLY A 48 8.70 -6.14 -17.54
N VAL A 49 7.45 -5.71 -17.71
CA VAL A 49 6.81 -5.60 -19.02
C VAL A 49 7.38 -4.37 -19.74
N ARG A 50 7.98 -4.55 -20.92
CA ARG A 50 8.65 -3.47 -21.67
C ARG A 50 7.69 -2.83 -22.66
N LEU A 51 7.63 -1.50 -22.65
CA LEU A 51 6.97 -0.70 -23.68
C LEU A 51 8.04 -0.18 -24.65
N GLU A 52 7.93 -0.59 -25.89
CA GLU A 52 8.90 -0.29 -26.96
C GLU A 52 8.24 0.60 -28.01
N VAL A 53 8.95 1.64 -28.47
CA VAL A 53 8.48 2.53 -29.54
C VAL A 53 9.55 2.65 -30.64
N LEU A 54 9.16 3.16 -31.81
CA LEU A 54 10.12 3.45 -32.88
C LEU A 54 11.18 4.44 -32.42
N SER A 55 12.45 4.18 -32.74
CA SER A 55 13.60 5.00 -32.32
C SER A 55 13.47 6.50 -32.67
N LEU A 56 12.71 6.83 -33.72
CA LEU A 56 12.47 8.21 -34.14
C LEU A 56 11.45 8.97 -33.27
N GLN A 57 10.66 8.26 -32.47
CA GLN A 57 9.54 8.80 -31.69
C GLN A 57 9.76 8.69 -30.17
N VAL A 58 10.96 8.33 -29.72
CA VAL A 58 11.26 8.10 -28.30
C VAL A 58 11.00 9.36 -27.46
N GLU A 59 11.53 10.51 -27.88
CA GLU A 59 11.42 11.76 -27.13
C GLU A 59 9.96 12.25 -27.03
N GLN A 60 9.20 12.09 -28.12
CA GLN A 60 7.78 12.43 -28.15
C GLN A 60 6.96 11.49 -27.24
N ALA A 61 7.28 10.20 -27.23
CA ALA A 61 6.63 9.21 -26.38
C ALA A 61 6.92 9.45 -24.89
N GLU A 62 8.18 9.77 -24.53
CA GLU A 62 8.56 10.10 -23.15
C GLU A 62 7.80 11.32 -22.64
N LYS A 63 7.70 12.38 -23.46
CA LYS A 63 6.97 13.59 -23.09
C LYS A 63 5.50 13.31 -22.77
N LEU A 64 4.80 12.58 -23.64
CA LEU A 64 3.38 12.23 -23.44
C LEU A 64 3.18 11.33 -22.20
N LEU A 65 4.07 10.34 -22.02
CA LEU A 65 4.00 9.46 -20.85
C LEU A 65 4.29 10.18 -19.52
N GLN A 66 5.05 11.27 -19.57
CA GLN A 66 5.33 12.12 -18.41
C GLN A 66 4.16 13.05 -18.09
N GLU A 67 3.52 13.63 -19.09
CA GLU A 67 2.30 14.45 -18.93
C GLU A 67 1.15 13.66 -18.29
N VAL A 68 0.94 12.39 -18.69
CA VAL A 68 -0.06 11.53 -18.04
C VAL A 68 0.32 11.19 -16.61
N ALA A 69 1.61 10.95 -16.33
CA ALA A 69 2.08 10.66 -14.99
C ALA A 69 1.89 11.87 -14.05
N THR A 70 2.14 13.10 -14.50
CA THR A 70 1.90 14.31 -13.70
C THR A 70 0.40 14.59 -13.53
N THR A 71 -0.41 14.41 -14.57
CA THR A 71 -1.88 14.61 -14.49
C THR A 71 -2.54 13.66 -13.48
N HIS A 72 -2.03 12.45 -13.31
CA HIS A 72 -2.51 11.51 -12.29
C HIS A 72 -1.96 11.76 -10.87
N ILE A 73 -0.91 12.58 -10.74
CA ILE A 73 -0.31 12.95 -9.45
C ILE A 73 -0.86 14.29 -8.95
N ASP A 74 -1.42 15.14 -9.82
CA ASP A 74 -2.06 16.43 -9.47
C ASP A 74 -3.51 16.29 -8.96
N LEU A 75 -3.76 15.33 -8.07
CA LEU A 75 -4.88 15.43 -7.12
C LEU A 75 -4.47 16.21 -5.84
N GLY A 76 -3.34 16.92 -5.88
CA GLY A 76 -2.76 17.65 -4.75
C GLY A 76 -2.76 19.18 -4.86
N ASP A 77 -2.59 19.76 -6.05
CA ASP A 77 -2.17 21.16 -6.17
C ASP A 77 -3.00 21.99 -7.19
N ALA A 78 -4.32 21.79 -7.20
CA ALA A 78 -5.23 22.82 -7.70
C ALA A 78 -5.63 23.71 -6.52
N GLU A 79 -4.95 24.85 -6.37
CA GLU A 79 -5.58 26.05 -5.83
C GLU A 79 -6.83 26.31 -6.66
N ASP A 80 -7.99 25.95 -6.13
CA ASP A 80 -9.22 26.60 -6.51
C ASP A 80 -10.22 26.42 -5.37
N ASP A 81 -10.96 27.51 -5.17
CA ASP A 81 -12.26 27.58 -4.58
C ASP A 81 -13.21 26.57 -5.27
N ALA A 82 -12.99 25.28 -5.02
CA ALA A 82 -13.87 24.22 -5.42
C ALA A 82 -15.18 24.45 -4.65
N GLU A 83 -16.08 25.17 -5.31
CA GLU A 83 -17.47 25.26 -4.92
C GLU A 83 -17.92 23.86 -4.52
N PRO A 84 -18.56 23.70 -3.35
CA PRO A 84 -19.05 22.42 -2.91
C PRO A 84 -19.91 21.82 -4.02
N ARG A 85 -19.45 20.69 -4.56
CA ARG A 85 -20.20 19.87 -5.53
C ARG A 85 -21.63 19.76 -5.02
N LYS A 86 -22.57 20.46 -5.68
CA LYS A 86 -23.96 20.61 -5.23
C LYS A 86 -24.52 19.24 -4.83
N GLY A 87 -24.75 19.05 -3.54
CA GLY A 87 -25.70 18.06 -3.00
C GLY A 87 -25.15 16.83 -2.27
N GLY A 88 -23.84 16.66 -2.07
CA GLY A 88 -23.32 15.52 -1.30
C GLY A 88 -22.38 15.95 -0.17
N GLN A 89 -22.78 15.77 1.10
CA GLN A 89 -21.84 15.87 2.21
C GLN A 89 -20.79 14.76 2.06
N THR A 90 -19.52 15.11 1.88
CA THR A 90 -18.41 14.14 1.88
C THR A 90 -18.20 13.65 3.31
N VAL A 91 -18.56 12.40 3.57
CA VAL A 91 -18.40 11.78 4.89
C VAL A 91 -16.92 11.49 5.14
N ARG A 92 -16.35 12.09 6.17
CA ARG A 92 -14.97 11.85 6.62
C ARG A 92 -14.95 10.91 7.81
N CYS A 93 -13.89 10.14 7.94
CA CYS A 93 -13.73 9.29 9.12
C CYS A 93 -13.43 10.15 10.35
N PRO A 94 -14.14 9.98 11.48
CA PRO A 94 -13.85 10.74 12.70
C PRO A 94 -12.44 10.44 13.25
N ARG A 95 -11.92 9.24 13.01
CA ARG A 95 -10.60 8.82 13.49
C ARG A 95 -9.45 9.38 12.65
N CYS A 96 -9.41 9.11 11.34
CA CYS A 96 -8.28 9.50 10.47
C CYS A 96 -8.55 10.71 9.55
N GLU A 97 -9.78 11.24 9.53
CA GLU A 97 -10.20 12.41 8.76
C GLU A 97 -10.16 12.26 7.21
N LEU A 98 -9.90 11.06 6.72
CA LEU A 98 -9.88 10.74 5.30
C LEU A 98 -11.30 10.50 4.75
N GLU A 99 -11.48 10.75 3.46
CA GLU A 99 -12.75 10.59 2.72
C GLU A 99 -13.00 9.16 2.21
N TYR A 100 -12.07 8.24 2.48
CA TYR A 100 -12.17 6.83 2.06
C TYR A 100 -13.13 6.03 2.96
N CYS A 101 -14.35 6.54 3.09
CA CYS A 101 -15.43 5.99 3.89
C CYS A 101 -16.43 5.30 2.96
N PHE A 102 -16.87 4.10 3.33
CA PHE A 102 -17.98 3.44 2.67
C PHE A 102 -19.00 3.04 3.71
N HIS A 103 -20.26 3.12 3.32
CA HIS A 103 -21.35 2.66 4.14
C HIS A 103 -21.57 1.18 3.86
N GLU A 104 -21.16 0.32 4.79
CA GLU A 104 -21.38 -1.12 4.65
C GLU A 104 -22.87 -1.38 4.82
N ARG A 105 -23.54 -1.70 3.71
CA ARG A 105 -24.83 -2.38 3.78
C ARG A 105 -24.46 -3.83 4.06
N VAL A 106 -24.97 -4.40 5.16
CA VAL A 106 -24.85 -5.84 5.45
C VAL A 106 -25.37 -6.60 4.24
N GLY A 107 -24.45 -6.95 3.35
CA GLY A 107 -24.70 -7.63 2.11
C GLY A 107 -24.37 -9.09 2.32
N ILE A 108 -25.20 -9.97 1.77
CA ILE A 108 -24.98 -11.42 1.80
C ILE A 108 -23.54 -11.69 1.34
N PRO A 109 -22.70 -12.40 2.11
CA PRO A 109 -21.41 -12.84 1.63
C PRO A 109 -21.62 -13.63 0.33
N ARG A 110 -21.25 -13.03 -0.82
CA ARG A 110 -21.36 -13.62 -2.17
C ARG A 110 -20.68 -14.99 -2.31
N ARG A 111 -19.88 -15.41 -1.31
CA ARG A 111 -19.25 -16.74 -1.23
C ARG A 111 -20.19 -17.86 -0.80
N PHE A 112 -21.39 -17.58 -0.28
CA PHE A 112 -22.41 -18.61 -0.07
C PHE A 112 -23.34 -18.72 -1.28
N GLY A 113 -22.72 -18.88 -2.45
CA GLY A 113 -23.41 -19.16 -3.70
C GLY A 113 -24.28 -20.42 -3.56
N SER A 114 -25.55 -20.26 -3.92
CA SER A 114 -26.52 -21.27 -4.39
C SER A 114 -26.83 -22.52 -3.55
N ALA A 115 -26.21 -22.78 -2.40
CA ALA A 115 -26.40 -24.04 -1.66
C ALA A 115 -26.84 -23.92 -0.19
N LEU A 116 -27.26 -22.75 0.29
CA LEU A 116 -27.81 -22.62 1.64
C LEU A 116 -29.29 -22.98 1.67
N SER A 117 -29.62 -23.99 2.48
CA SER A 117 -30.97 -24.42 2.84
C SER A 117 -31.91 -23.24 3.13
N PRO A 118 -33.19 -23.27 2.72
CA PRO A 118 -34.17 -22.21 3.00
C PRO A 118 -34.27 -21.88 4.50
N LEU A 119 -33.96 -22.82 5.39
CA LEU A 119 -33.88 -22.59 6.84
C LEU A 119 -32.77 -21.60 7.23
N VAL A 120 -31.59 -21.68 6.61
CA VAL A 120 -30.49 -20.74 6.89
C VAL A 120 -30.82 -19.35 6.35
N ALA A 121 -31.51 -19.28 5.21
CA ALA A 121 -32.01 -18.02 4.68
C ALA A 121 -33.03 -17.36 5.63
N VAL A 122 -33.98 -18.14 6.18
CA VAL A 122 -34.97 -17.63 7.14
C VAL A 122 -34.33 -17.19 8.46
N VAL A 123 -33.34 -17.92 8.97
CA VAL A 123 -32.63 -17.56 10.22
C VAL A 123 -31.72 -16.35 10.04
N SER A 124 -31.13 -16.15 8.86
CA SER A 124 -30.26 -15.00 8.57
C SER A 124 -31.01 -13.73 8.14
N LEU A 125 -32.28 -13.85 7.72
CA LEU A 125 -33.12 -12.73 7.27
C LEU A 125 -33.28 -11.60 8.31
N PRO A 126 -33.52 -11.85 9.62
CA PRO A 126 -33.61 -10.79 10.62
C PRO A 126 -32.29 -10.05 10.77
N PHE A 127 -31.17 -10.77 10.74
CA PHE A 127 -29.84 -10.17 10.82
C PHE A 127 -29.50 -9.31 9.58
N MET A 128 -30.05 -9.63 8.41
CA MET A 128 -29.91 -8.78 7.21
C MET A 128 -30.77 -7.53 7.26
N LEU A 129 -32.04 -7.65 7.69
CA LEU A 129 -32.98 -6.54 7.68
C LEU A 129 -32.75 -5.57 8.83
N PHE A 130 -32.28 -6.07 9.98
CA PHE A 130 -32.08 -5.30 11.21
C PHE A 130 -30.61 -5.20 11.64
N GLY A 131 -29.67 -5.67 10.81
CA GLY A 131 -28.25 -5.51 11.07
C GLY A 131 -27.87 -4.03 11.18
N PRO A 132 -26.99 -3.66 12.14
CA PRO A 132 -26.59 -2.27 12.31
C PRO A 132 -25.93 -1.77 11.02
N LYS A 133 -26.48 -0.70 10.46
CA LYS A 133 -25.89 0.01 9.32
C LYS A 133 -24.73 0.84 9.86
N ARG A 134 -23.51 0.51 9.44
CA ARG A 134 -22.30 1.16 9.95
C ARG A 134 -21.46 1.72 8.81
N TRP A 135 -20.83 2.86 9.07
CA TRP A 135 -19.79 3.42 8.25
C TRP A 135 -18.46 2.77 8.57
N HIS A 136 -17.68 2.48 7.54
CA HIS A 136 -16.36 1.88 7.65
C HIS A 136 -15.34 2.74 6.90
N CYS A 137 -14.18 2.98 7.53
CA CYS A 137 -13.05 3.60 6.87
C CYS A 137 -12.16 2.54 6.23
N ARG A 138 -11.88 2.62 4.93
CA ARG A 138 -10.96 1.67 4.26
C ARG A 138 -9.50 1.80 4.67
N LYS A 139 -9.14 2.92 5.29
CA LYS A 139 -7.74 3.24 5.60
C LYS A 139 -7.39 2.88 7.04
N CYS A 140 -8.15 3.34 8.02
CA CYS A 140 -7.90 3.06 9.43
C CYS A 140 -8.83 2.00 10.04
N GLU A 141 -9.75 1.43 9.25
CA GLU A 141 -10.69 0.37 9.66
C GLU A 141 -11.62 0.76 10.82
N HIS A 142 -11.70 2.05 11.15
CA HIS A 142 -12.64 2.54 12.14
C HIS A 142 -14.08 2.38 11.66
N VAL A 143 -14.97 2.06 12.60
CA VAL A 143 -16.39 1.78 12.37
C VAL A 143 -17.21 2.71 13.25
N TRP A 144 -18.20 3.39 12.67
CA TRP A 144 -19.07 4.34 13.36
C TRP A 144 -20.48 4.38 12.75
N ASP A 145 -21.45 4.92 13.48
CA ASP A 145 -22.87 4.86 13.08
C ASP A 145 -23.35 6.17 12.41
N ASP A 146 -22.98 7.34 12.94
CA ASP A 146 -23.47 8.64 12.44
C ASP A 146 -22.49 9.29 11.43
N PRO A 147 -22.87 9.53 10.17
CA PRO A 147 -22.01 10.22 9.21
C PRO A 147 -21.60 11.64 9.65
N ALA A 148 -22.38 12.29 10.51
CA ALA A 148 -22.10 13.65 11.01
C ALA A 148 -21.03 13.69 12.10
N GLU A 149 -20.60 12.54 12.64
CA GLU A 149 -19.54 12.44 13.64
C GLU A 149 -18.16 12.81 13.07
N GLY A 150 -17.97 12.61 11.77
CA GLY A 150 -16.74 12.99 11.07
C GLY A 150 -16.56 14.51 10.96
N PRO A 151 -15.32 15.03 11.03
CA PRO A 151 -15.08 16.45 10.85
C PRO A 151 -15.44 16.87 9.42
N LYS A 152 -15.98 18.08 9.24
CA LYS A 152 -16.34 18.60 7.91
C LYS A 152 -15.11 18.95 7.07
N LYS A 153 -14.04 19.43 7.72
CA LYS A 153 -12.77 19.80 7.10
C LYS A 153 -11.65 18.97 7.73
N PRO A 154 -10.66 18.51 6.95
CA PRO A 154 -9.50 17.82 7.51
C PRO A 154 -8.64 18.82 8.27
N THR A 155 -8.10 18.40 9.40
CA THR A 155 -7.10 19.17 10.14
C THR A 155 -5.81 19.18 9.32
N ARG A 156 -5.33 20.36 8.94
CA ARG A 156 -4.07 20.54 8.18
C ARG A 156 -2.95 21.00 9.11
N LEU A 157 -1.73 20.59 8.79
CA LEU A 157 -0.52 21.13 9.42
C LEU A 157 -0.28 22.56 8.91
N ALA A 158 0.35 23.39 9.75
CA ALA A 158 0.74 24.71 9.32
C ALA A 158 1.90 24.64 8.29
N PRO A 159 2.00 25.59 7.35
CA PRO A 159 3.11 25.61 6.40
C PRO A 159 4.46 25.64 7.11
N GLY A 160 5.35 24.69 6.79
CA GLY A 160 6.68 24.58 7.37
C GLY A 160 6.81 23.63 8.57
N GLU A 161 5.70 23.07 9.08
CA GLU A 161 5.77 22.03 10.10
C GLU A 161 6.23 20.68 9.51
N PRO A 162 7.09 19.93 10.22
CA PRO A 162 7.55 18.64 9.72
C PRO A 162 6.41 17.62 9.71
N GLU A 163 6.29 16.87 8.61
CA GLU A 163 5.31 15.78 8.53
C GLU A 163 5.58 14.71 9.60
N PRO A 164 4.54 14.19 10.27
CA PRO A 164 4.69 13.12 11.22
C PRO A 164 5.04 11.81 10.51
N VAL A 165 6.16 11.22 10.90
CA VAL A 165 6.56 9.88 10.51
C VAL A 165 6.61 8.98 11.73
N PHE A 166 6.41 7.70 11.50
CA PHE A 166 6.33 6.68 12.53
C PHE A 166 7.33 5.56 12.24
N ARG A 167 7.74 4.88 13.30
CA ARG A 167 8.57 3.68 13.22
C ARG A 167 7.68 2.49 12.88
N ILE A 168 7.96 1.83 11.77
CA ILE A 168 7.37 0.54 11.43
C ILE A 168 8.42 -0.52 11.66
N SER A 169 8.21 -1.38 12.65
CA SER A 169 9.13 -2.48 12.93
C SER A 169 8.84 -3.67 12.02
N ARG A 170 9.84 -4.12 11.26
CA ARG A 170 9.74 -5.37 10.49
C ARG A 170 10.67 -6.40 11.09
N ALA A 171 10.08 -7.49 11.58
CA ALA A 171 10.86 -8.63 12.02
C ALA A 171 11.48 -9.33 10.80
N ALA A 172 12.77 -9.66 10.87
CA ALA A 172 13.47 -10.37 9.81
C ALA A 172 13.19 -11.89 9.82
N ARG A 173 11.99 -12.32 10.25
CA ARG A 173 11.62 -13.75 10.43
C ARG A 173 11.87 -14.59 9.18
N GLY A 174 11.53 -14.07 7.99
CA GLY A 174 11.77 -14.77 6.73
C GLY A 174 13.25 -15.01 6.42
N ARG A 175 14.10 -13.97 6.60
CA ARG A 175 15.55 -14.11 6.44
C ARG A 175 16.16 -15.02 7.50
N GLY A 176 15.71 -14.89 8.75
CA GLY A 176 16.14 -15.75 9.85
C GLY A 176 15.83 -17.22 9.57
N LEU A 177 14.60 -17.53 9.13
CA LEU A 177 14.19 -18.89 8.77
C LEU A 177 15.05 -19.47 7.65
N MET A 178 15.31 -18.69 6.58
CA MET A 178 16.15 -19.12 5.47
C MET A 178 17.60 -19.38 5.91
N LEU A 179 18.22 -18.43 6.62
CA LEU A 179 19.61 -18.58 7.10
C LEU A 179 19.75 -19.73 8.10
N GLY A 180 18.75 -19.90 8.97
CA GLY A 180 18.68 -21.03 9.89
C GLY A 180 18.57 -22.38 9.19
N ALA A 181 17.73 -22.48 8.16
CA ALA A 181 17.59 -23.70 7.36
C ALA A 181 18.91 -24.06 6.65
N VAL A 182 19.57 -23.07 6.03
CA VAL A 182 20.86 -23.25 5.37
C VAL A 182 21.94 -23.70 6.37
N ALA A 183 22.02 -23.05 7.54
CA ALA A 183 22.97 -23.45 8.57
C ALA A 183 22.70 -24.87 9.10
N GLY A 184 21.43 -25.23 9.32
CA GLY A 184 21.02 -26.57 9.73
C GLY A 184 21.34 -27.64 8.70
N PHE A 185 21.13 -27.34 7.41
CA PHE A 185 21.51 -28.21 6.31
C PHE A 185 23.03 -28.45 6.26
N LEU A 186 23.82 -27.37 6.31
CA LEU A 186 25.29 -27.48 6.30
C LEU A 186 25.81 -28.27 7.51
N ALA A 187 25.23 -28.06 8.69
CA ALA A 187 25.56 -28.84 9.89
C ALA A 187 25.21 -30.32 9.71
N GLY A 188 24.06 -30.63 9.10
CA GLY A 188 23.66 -32.01 8.84
C GLY A 188 24.53 -32.73 7.81
N VAL A 189 25.06 -32.02 6.81
CA VAL A 189 26.05 -32.57 5.86
C VAL A 189 27.40 -32.82 6.54
N ALA A 190 27.79 -31.96 7.48
CA ALA A 190 29.10 -32.08 8.15
C ALA A 190 29.17 -33.18 9.21
N LEU A 191 28.03 -33.63 9.75
CA LEU A 191 27.97 -34.52 10.90
C LEU A 191 27.77 -36.02 10.55
N ASP A 192 27.65 -36.37 9.26
CA ASP A 192 27.54 -37.69 8.59
C ASP A 192 26.54 -38.75 9.16
N ASP A 193 26.29 -38.78 10.47
CA ASP A 193 25.45 -39.75 11.19
C ASP A 193 24.06 -39.21 11.58
N GLN A 194 23.77 -37.93 11.36
CA GLN A 194 22.51 -37.29 11.77
C GLN A 194 21.52 -37.15 10.61
N PRO A 195 20.19 -37.25 10.87
CA PRO A 195 19.20 -37.00 9.83
C PRO A 195 19.24 -35.53 9.42
N THR A 196 19.86 -35.24 8.27
CA THR A 196 20.08 -33.88 7.71
C THR A 196 18.78 -33.06 7.66
N ALA A 197 17.64 -33.72 7.38
CA ALA A 197 16.32 -33.11 7.37
C ALA A 197 15.89 -32.56 8.74
N LEU A 198 16.21 -33.26 9.83
CA LEU A 198 15.89 -32.82 11.19
C LEU A 198 16.69 -31.57 11.56
N LEU A 199 18.01 -31.57 11.28
CA LEU A 199 18.87 -30.42 11.56
C LEU A 199 18.48 -29.19 10.74
N MET A 200 18.04 -29.38 9.50
CA MET A 200 17.48 -28.30 8.68
C MET A 200 16.22 -27.69 9.32
N LEU A 201 15.29 -28.52 9.81
CA LEU A 201 14.07 -28.06 10.49
C LEU A 201 14.37 -27.33 11.80
N VAL A 202 15.25 -27.89 12.64
CA VAL A 202 15.68 -27.27 13.90
C VAL A 202 16.38 -25.94 13.63
N GLY A 203 17.29 -25.91 12.65
CA GLY A 203 17.95 -24.69 12.21
C GLY A 203 16.97 -23.63 11.73
N ALA A 204 15.98 -24.02 10.90
CA ALA A 204 14.94 -23.11 10.40
C ALA A 204 14.09 -22.50 11.54
N LEU A 205 13.68 -23.32 12.51
CA LEU A 205 12.93 -22.86 13.69
C LEU A 205 13.78 -21.91 14.53
N PHE A 206 15.02 -22.29 14.84
CA PHE A 206 15.94 -21.44 15.60
C PHE A 206 16.21 -20.10 14.89
N GLY A 207 16.45 -20.16 13.58
CA GLY A 207 16.60 -18.99 12.72
C GLY A 207 15.35 -18.10 12.69
N TYR A 208 14.15 -18.68 12.67
CA TYR A 208 12.89 -17.93 12.77
C TYR A 208 12.80 -17.13 14.07
N PHE A 209 13.17 -17.74 15.22
CA PHE A 209 13.17 -17.06 16.52
C PHE A 209 14.21 -15.93 16.56
N ILE A 210 15.45 -16.19 16.14
CA ILE A 210 16.51 -15.16 16.07
C ILE A 210 16.12 -14.03 15.12
N GLY A 211 15.60 -14.36 13.94
CA GLY A 211 15.09 -13.38 12.97
C GLY A 211 13.92 -12.56 13.52
N GLY A 212 13.16 -13.11 14.48
CA GLY A 212 12.14 -12.39 15.24
C GLY A 212 12.68 -11.37 16.23
N MET A 213 13.87 -11.62 16.80
CA MET A 213 14.56 -10.71 17.71
C MET A 213 15.24 -9.56 16.96
N LEU A 214 15.77 -9.84 15.76
CA LEU A 214 16.36 -8.82 14.89
C LEU A 214 15.27 -8.00 14.19
N ARG A 215 14.79 -6.98 14.91
CA ARG A 215 13.85 -5.99 14.36
C ARG A 215 14.60 -4.79 13.83
N VAL A 216 14.29 -4.41 12.60
CA VAL A 216 14.76 -3.15 12.01
C VAL A 216 13.55 -2.23 11.89
N ASP A 217 13.69 -1.02 12.42
CA ASP A 217 12.68 0.02 12.29
C ASP A 217 12.88 0.74 10.95
N TYR A 218 11.79 1.01 10.25
CA TYR A 218 11.76 1.76 9.00
C TYR A 218 10.85 2.98 9.13
N CYS A 219 11.11 4.01 8.33
CA CYS A 219 10.26 5.19 8.23
C CYS A 219 8.92 4.86 7.57
N SER A 220 7.82 5.27 8.18
CA SER A 220 6.47 5.11 7.63
C SER A 220 6.15 6.04 6.45
N GLY A 221 7.00 7.02 6.15
CA GLY A 221 6.76 7.98 5.07
C GLY A 221 6.55 7.27 3.73
N PRO A 222 5.54 7.67 2.93
CA PRO A 222 5.09 6.93 1.75
C PRO A 222 6.21 6.71 0.73
N THR A 223 7.07 7.72 0.54
CA THR A 223 8.20 7.72 -0.40
C THR A 223 9.54 7.35 0.24
N CYS A 224 9.67 7.44 1.57
CA CYS A 224 10.95 7.40 2.25
C CYS A 224 11.43 5.98 2.55
N ARG A 225 10.68 5.24 3.39
CA ARG A 225 10.99 3.86 3.85
C ARG A 225 12.44 3.60 4.28
N ALA A 226 13.21 4.65 4.60
CA ALA A 226 14.61 4.52 5.03
C ALA A 226 14.70 3.85 6.42
N PRO A 227 15.79 3.11 6.70
CA PRO A 227 16.01 2.55 8.04
C PRO A 227 16.13 3.66 9.08
N LEU A 228 15.46 3.49 10.22
CA LEU A 228 15.41 4.44 11.33
C LEU A 228 16.16 3.88 12.54
N PRO A 229 17.39 4.32 12.81
CA PRO A 229 18.11 3.94 14.03
C PRO A 229 17.29 4.27 15.29
N GLY A 230 17.43 3.48 16.35
CA GLY A 230 16.77 3.71 17.63
C GLY A 230 17.07 5.11 18.20
N GLY A 231 16.10 5.72 18.88
CA GLY A 231 16.27 7.00 19.60
C GLY A 231 16.29 8.29 18.76
N ARG A 232 16.29 8.20 17.43
CA ARG A 232 16.19 9.38 16.54
C ARG A 232 14.79 9.99 16.57
N LYS A 233 14.72 11.31 16.78
CA LYS A 233 13.50 12.14 16.72
C LYS A 233 13.14 12.64 15.33
N THR A 234 14.05 12.55 14.36
CA THR A 234 13.83 12.97 12.97
C THR A 234 14.39 11.93 12.01
N CYS A 235 13.73 11.75 10.87
CA CYS A 235 14.19 10.85 9.81
C CYS A 235 15.34 11.49 9.02
N THR A 236 16.43 10.76 8.81
CA THR A 236 17.61 11.27 8.09
C THR A 236 17.37 11.48 6.59
N ALA A 237 16.43 10.76 5.98
CA ALA A 237 16.15 10.84 4.55
C ALA A 237 15.06 11.87 4.22
N CYS A 238 13.86 11.74 4.80
CA CYS A 238 12.73 12.65 4.51
C CYS A 238 12.62 13.86 5.44
N LYS A 239 13.45 13.95 6.50
CA LYS A 239 13.40 15.02 7.51
C LYS A 239 12.11 15.10 8.34
N GLY A 240 11.14 14.20 8.15
CA GLY A 240 9.92 14.10 8.96
C GLY A 240 10.20 13.84 10.44
N ALA A 241 9.29 14.31 11.31
CA ALA A 241 9.38 14.16 12.75
C ALA A 241 8.93 12.76 13.18
N VAL A 242 9.77 12.03 13.90
CA VAL A 242 9.48 10.68 14.39
C VAL A 242 8.66 10.78 15.68
N VAL A 243 7.34 10.62 15.56
CA VAL A 243 6.39 10.82 16.67
C VAL A 243 6.27 9.57 17.54
N GLY A 244 6.28 8.38 16.93
CA GLY A 244 6.05 7.14 17.67
C GLY A 244 6.30 5.88 16.84
N ARG A 245 5.78 4.75 17.33
CA ARG A 245 5.78 3.45 16.65
C ARG A 245 4.35 3.08 16.29
N VAL A 246 4.17 2.50 15.10
CA VAL A 246 2.89 1.96 14.62
C VAL A 246 3.13 0.55 14.11
N ASP A 247 2.21 -0.36 14.41
CA ASP A 247 2.33 -1.78 14.06
C ASP A 247 1.62 -2.09 12.74
N SER A 248 0.67 -1.25 12.32
CA SER A 248 -0.07 -1.40 11.08
C SER A 248 -0.19 -0.11 10.26
N ALA A 249 -0.51 -0.27 8.97
CA ALA A 249 -0.85 0.86 8.10
C ALA A 249 -2.14 1.57 8.56
N ALA A 250 -3.09 0.84 9.16
CA ALA A 250 -4.32 1.42 9.66
C ALA A 250 -4.06 2.36 10.86
N GLU A 251 -3.21 1.94 11.79
CA GLU A 251 -2.76 2.76 12.90
C GLU A 251 -1.98 4.00 12.44
N HIS A 252 -1.16 3.87 11.40
CA HIS A 252 -0.42 5.00 10.84
C HIS A 252 -1.35 6.16 10.46
N TYR A 253 -2.47 5.89 9.79
CA TYR A 253 -3.42 6.95 9.41
C TYR A 253 -4.14 7.57 10.59
N ALA A 254 -4.47 6.78 11.62
CA ALA A 254 -5.09 7.30 12.83
C ALA A 254 -4.11 8.19 13.61
N ALA A 255 -2.90 7.68 13.88
CA ALA A 255 -1.87 8.40 14.62
C ALA A 255 -1.43 9.69 13.90
N ALA A 256 -1.38 9.68 12.57
CA ALA A 256 -1.09 10.89 11.80
C ALA A 256 -2.21 11.95 11.92
N ALA A 257 -3.48 11.54 12.06
CA ALA A 257 -4.58 12.47 12.31
C ALA A 257 -4.57 13.00 13.75
N ASP A 258 -4.30 12.14 14.73
CA ASP A 258 -4.14 12.53 16.14
C ASP A 258 -3.03 13.59 16.29
N PHE A 259 -1.87 13.37 15.67
CA PHE A 259 -0.77 14.34 15.68
C PHE A 259 -1.18 15.69 15.09
N ARG A 260 -1.90 15.70 13.96
CA ARG A 260 -2.39 16.94 13.34
C ARG A 260 -3.36 17.68 14.26
N ARG A 261 -4.25 16.96 14.94
CA ARG A 261 -5.19 17.54 15.92
C ARG A 261 -4.46 18.13 17.11
N GLU A 262 -3.45 17.43 17.64
CA GLU A 262 -2.63 17.92 18.75
C GLU A 262 -1.87 19.21 18.37
N MET A 263 -1.24 19.23 17.19
CA MET A 263 -0.54 20.43 16.71
C MET A 263 -1.51 21.61 16.49
N ALA A 264 -2.66 21.36 15.86
CA ALA A 264 -3.68 22.39 15.67
C ALA A 264 -4.24 22.92 17.02
N ALA A 265 -4.42 22.04 18.01
CA ALA A 265 -4.86 22.43 19.35
C ALA A 265 -3.81 23.26 20.10
N CYS A 266 -2.52 23.00 19.88
CA CYS A 266 -1.43 23.81 20.42
C CYS A 266 -1.39 25.22 19.82
N HIS A 267 -1.67 25.37 18.52
CA HIS A 267 -1.73 26.69 17.86
C HIS A 267 -2.93 27.53 18.26
N ALA A 268 -3.99 26.91 18.78
CA ALA A 268 -5.21 27.61 19.18
C ALA A 268 -5.13 28.22 20.61
N ARG A 269 -4.05 27.94 21.37
CA ARG A 269 -3.83 28.45 22.73
C ARG A 269 -2.92 29.67 22.73
#